data_AF-A0A352NLE2-F1
#
_entry.id   AF-A0A352NLE2-F1
#
_cell.length_a   1.000
_cell.length_b   1.000
_cell.length_c   1.000
_cell.angle_alpha   90.00
_cell.angle_beta   90.00
_cell.angle_gamma   90.00
#
_symmetry.space_group_name_H-M   'P 1'
#
loop_
_entity.id
_entity.type
_entity.pdbx_description
1 polymer ?
#
loop_
_entity_poly.entity_id
_entity_poly.type
_entity_poly.pdbx_seq_one_letter_code
_entity_poly.pdbx_strand_id
1 'polypeptide(L)'
;FKELLNARQARFPLLEDLSYNMPVDLWLENVNMSYVAPAQTTADKSTGAAQGQPAAQPQSQGQADADKKEPVAPPVPNNLILEGYSRTVPSIGIFMNSLYRMPYFSSVLLNELKTDENSGNIKFKLTAVLKEDAR
;
A
#
# COMPACT_ATOMS: atom_id res chain seq x y z
N PHE A 1 12.14 6.41 -17.52
CA PHE A 1 13.34 6.17 -16.67
C PHE A 1 13.60 7.33 -15.69
N LYS A 2 13.66 8.60 -16.15
CA LYS A 2 13.80 9.77 -15.26
C LYS A 2 12.71 9.86 -14.18
N GLU A 3 11.47 9.49 -14.51
CA GLU A 3 10.35 9.48 -13.54
C GLU A 3 10.51 8.45 -12.42
N LEU A 4 11.03 7.25 -12.73
CA LEU A 4 11.32 6.22 -11.72
C LEU A 4 12.47 6.65 -10.79
N LEU A 5 13.47 7.35 -11.35
CA LEU A 5 14.57 7.94 -10.58
C LEU A 5 14.08 9.08 -9.67
N ASN A 6 13.24 9.97 -10.18
CA ASN A 6 12.65 11.06 -9.38
C ASN A 6 11.75 10.51 -8.26
N ALA A 7 10.92 9.50 -8.55
CA ALA A 7 10.10 8.82 -7.55
C ALA A 7 10.94 8.10 -6.48
N ARG A 8 12.16 7.66 -6.83
CA ARG A 8 13.12 7.07 -5.87
C ARG A 8 13.78 8.15 -5.01
N GLN A 9 14.13 9.31 -5.58
CA GLN A 9 14.74 10.44 -4.86
C GLN A 9 13.77 11.11 -3.88
N ALA A 10 12.50 11.28 -4.28
CA ALA A 10 11.42 11.80 -3.43
C ALA A 10 11.21 11.00 -2.12
N ARG A 11 11.59 9.72 -2.10
CA ARG A 11 11.35 8.81 -0.98
C ARG A 11 12.55 8.62 -0.05
N PHE A 12 13.69 9.22 -0.38
CA PHE A 12 14.85 9.19 0.49
C PHE A 12 14.55 9.80 1.87
N PRO A 13 13.85 10.95 1.97
CA PRO A 13 13.48 11.52 3.26
C PRO A 13 12.59 10.60 4.09
N LEU A 14 11.61 9.92 3.48
CA LEU A 14 10.74 8.97 4.19
C LEU A 14 11.52 7.81 4.80
N LEU A 15 12.49 7.24 4.08
CA LEU A 15 13.29 6.13 4.60
C LEU A 15 14.30 6.59 5.65
N GLU A 16 14.81 7.81 5.53
CA GLU A 16 15.70 8.42 6.52
C GLU A 16 14.94 8.75 7.81
N ASP A 17 13.75 9.35 7.70
CA ASP A 17 12.85 9.62 8.82
C ASP A 17 12.39 8.32 9.49
N LEU A 18 12.10 7.29 8.70
CA LEU A 18 11.78 5.95 9.21
C LEU A 18 12.90 5.45 10.12
N SER A 19 14.13 5.50 9.64
CA SER A 19 15.32 5.07 10.38
C SER A 19 15.54 5.89 11.65
N TYR A 20 15.41 7.21 11.55
CA TYR A 20 15.59 8.14 12.67
C TYR A 20 14.58 7.91 13.80
N ASN A 21 13.37 7.46 13.47
CA ASN A 21 12.28 7.27 14.44
C ASN A 21 12.20 5.83 14.98
N MET A 22 13.11 4.94 14.62
CA MET A 22 13.14 3.57 15.17
C MET A 22 13.66 3.57 16.62
N PRO A 23 12.95 2.91 17.56
CA PRO A 23 13.48 2.60 18.89
C PRO A 23 14.76 1.76 18.82
N VAL A 24 15.65 1.92 19.80
CA VAL A 24 16.95 1.23 19.86
C VAL A 24 16.86 -0.30 19.88
N ASP A 25 15.75 -0.84 20.35
CA ASP A 25 15.48 -2.26 20.47
C ASP A 25 14.54 -2.79 19.39
N LEU A 26 14.36 -2.04 18.29
CA LEU A 26 13.54 -2.38 17.14
C LEU A 26 14.40 -2.36 15.87
N TRP A 27 14.21 -3.35 15.00
CA TRP A 27 14.84 -3.37 13.68
C TRP A 27 13.88 -3.92 12.63
N LEU A 28 14.10 -3.51 11.38
CA LEU A 28 13.31 -3.94 10.24
C LEU A 28 14.00 -5.09 9.50
N GLU A 29 13.21 -6.09 9.14
CA GLU A 29 13.59 -7.21 8.28
C GLU A 29 13.20 -6.92 6.83
N ASN A 30 12.00 -6.35 6.61
CA ASN A 30 11.48 -6.07 5.29
C ASN A 30 10.78 -4.70 5.23
N VAL A 31 11.03 -3.98 4.14
CA VAL A 31 10.32 -2.75 3.79
C VAL A 31 9.81 -2.92 2.36
N ASN A 32 8.52 -3.20 2.21
CA ASN A 32 7.89 -3.43 0.93
C ASN A 32 6.96 -2.27 0.59
N MET A 33 7.09 -1.72 -0.61
CA MET A 33 6.29 -0.61 -1.08
C MET A 33 5.56 -1.03 -2.35
N SER A 34 4.23 -0.98 -2.31
CA SER A 34 3.38 -1.48 -3.38
C SER A 34 2.23 -0.52 -3.67
N TYR A 35 1.61 -0.72 -4.84
CA TYR A 35 0.36 -0.06 -5.20
C TYR A 35 -0.78 -1.07 -5.08
N VAL A 36 -1.81 -0.69 -4.33
CA VAL A 36 -3.07 -1.43 -4.21
C VAL A 36 -4.16 -0.54 -4.78
N ALA A 37 -4.81 -0.97 -5.87
CA ALA A 37 -5.92 -0.22 -6.44
C ALA A 37 -7.05 -0.07 -5.39
N PRO A 38 -7.65 1.12 -5.23
CA PRO A 38 -8.81 1.27 -4.36
C PRO A 38 -9.90 0.29 -4.79
N ALA A 39 -10.42 -0.50 -3.85
CA ALA A 39 -11.55 -1.38 -4.14
C ALA A 39 -12.73 -0.51 -4.58
N GLN A 40 -13.16 -0.65 -5.83
CA GLN A 40 -14.42 -0.07 -6.29
C GLN A 40 -15.53 -0.78 -5.51
N THR A 41 -16.12 -0.10 -4.53
CA THR A 41 -17.36 -0.55 -3.92
C THR A 41 -18.44 -0.52 -4.98
N THR A 42 -18.62 -1.63 -5.69
CA THR A 42 -19.85 -1.90 -6.43
C THR A 42 -20.94 -2.08 -5.38
N ALA A 43 -21.66 -0.99 -5.11
CA ALA A 43 -22.96 -1.06 -4.47
C ALA A 43 -23.88 -1.80 -5.43
N ASP A 44 -23.92 -3.13 -5.28
CA ASP A 44 -24.82 -4.00 -6.03
C ASP A 44 -26.25 -3.70 -5.56
N LYS A 45 -26.94 -2.83 -6.31
CA LYS A 45 -28.39 -2.71 -6.26
C LYS A 45 -28.97 -4.03 -6.77
N SER A 46 -29.26 -4.95 -5.86
CA SER A 46 -30.07 -6.13 -6.14
C SER A 46 -31.54 -5.73 -6.32
N THR A 47 -31.91 -5.30 -7.53
CA THR A 47 -33.30 -5.40 -8.01
C THR A 47 -33.48 -6.77 -8.64
N GLY A 48 -34.27 -7.63 -7.99
CA GLY A 48 -34.66 -8.91 -8.57
C GLY A 48 -35.59 -8.77 -9.77
N ALA A 49 -35.44 -9.67 -10.76
CA ALA A 49 -36.53 -10.30 -11.51
C ALA A 49 -35.99 -11.33 -12.54
N ALA A 50 -36.45 -12.57 -12.37
CA ALA A 50 -36.81 -13.60 -13.35
C ALA A 50 -36.19 -13.65 -14.78
N GLN A 51 -35.56 -14.81 -15.07
CA GLN A 51 -35.95 -15.81 -16.09
C GLN A 51 -35.88 -15.46 -17.60
N GLY A 52 -35.04 -16.21 -18.35
CA GLY A 52 -35.28 -16.56 -19.76
C GLY A 52 -34.17 -16.19 -20.78
N GLN A 53 -33.45 -17.20 -21.27
CA GLN A 53 -32.68 -17.21 -22.54
C GLN A 53 -33.57 -17.78 -23.67
N PRO A 54 -33.15 -17.87 -24.96
CA PRO A 54 -32.04 -17.22 -25.72
C PRO A 54 -32.45 -16.76 -27.16
N ALA A 55 -31.60 -15.99 -27.89
CA ALA A 55 -31.37 -16.15 -29.35
C ALA A 55 -30.42 -15.10 -30.01
N ALA A 56 -29.52 -15.63 -30.85
CA ALA A 56 -28.97 -15.13 -32.13
C ALA A 56 -27.95 -13.94 -32.22
N GLN A 57 -26.79 -14.26 -32.80
CA GLN A 57 -25.70 -13.44 -33.40
C GLN A 57 -26.10 -12.82 -34.78
N PRO A 58 -25.21 -12.13 -35.55
CA PRO A 58 -24.20 -11.08 -35.26
C PRO A 58 -24.27 -9.89 -36.28
N GLN A 59 -23.31 -8.94 -36.17
CA GLN A 59 -22.69 -8.14 -37.25
C GLN A 59 -23.10 -6.66 -37.40
N SER A 60 -22.16 -5.72 -37.18
CA SER A 60 -21.69 -4.75 -38.20
C SER A 60 -20.56 -3.83 -37.70
N GLN A 61 -19.72 -3.44 -38.65
CA GLN A 61 -18.49 -2.67 -38.58
C GLN A 61 -18.62 -1.26 -37.96
N GLY A 62 -17.54 -0.82 -37.31
CA GLY A 62 -17.27 0.58 -37.01
C GLY A 62 -15.77 0.78 -36.81
N GLN A 63 -15.14 1.42 -37.79
CA GLN A 63 -13.70 1.61 -37.91
C GLN A 63 -13.29 2.92 -37.23
N ALA A 64 -12.14 2.87 -36.54
CA ALA A 64 -11.29 3.99 -36.12
C ALA A 64 -11.90 5.02 -35.15
N ASP A 65 -11.39 5.02 -33.91
CA ASP A 65 -10.87 6.27 -33.38
C ASP A 65 -9.56 6.02 -32.61
N ALA A 66 -8.57 6.82 -32.98
CA ALA A 66 -7.21 6.75 -32.49
C ALA A 66 -7.14 7.51 -31.16
N ASP A 67 -7.49 6.85 -30.07
CA ASP A 67 -7.27 7.42 -28.75
C ASP A 67 -5.79 7.26 -28.38
N LYS A 68 -5.09 8.40 -28.43
CA LYS A 68 -3.77 8.60 -27.86
C LYS A 68 -3.77 8.04 -26.44
N LYS A 69 -3.18 6.85 -26.26
CA LYS A 69 -2.73 6.42 -24.93
C LYS A 69 -1.64 7.39 -24.51
N GLU A 70 -2.04 8.45 -23.81
CA GLU A 70 -1.16 9.11 -22.87
C GLU A 70 -0.46 8.01 -22.07
N PRO A 71 0.87 8.06 -21.90
CA PRO A 71 1.55 7.08 -21.09
C PRO A 71 0.94 7.17 -19.69
N VAL A 72 0.12 6.19 -19.34
CA VAL A 72 -0.45 6.04 -18.01
C VAL A 72 0.74 6.00 -17.08
N ALA A 73 0.97 7.10 -16.36
CA ALA A 73 2.06 7.19 -15.40
C ALA A 73 1.96 5.97 -14.48
N PRO A 74 3.08 5.28 -14.21
CA PRO A 74 3.04 4.10 -13.36
C PRO A 74 2.36 4.47 -12.03
N PRO A 75 1.45 3.62 -11.53
CA PRO A 75 0.66 3.97 -10.36
C PRO A 75 1.60 4.21 -9.19
N VAL A 76 1.42 5.35 -8.51
CA VAL A 76 2.25 5.73 -7.37
C VAL A 76 1.92 4.78 -6.22
N PRO A 77 2.90 4.04 -5.65
CA PRO A 77 2.72 3.25 -4.45
C PRO A 77 1.96 3.99 -3.37
N ASN A 78 0.88 3.37 -2.89
CA ASN A 78 0.01 3.90 -1.86
C ASN A 78 0.07 3.06 -0.57
N ASN A 79 0.85 1.98 -0.55
CA ASN A 79 1.01 1.10 0.61
C ASN A 79 2.48 0.83 0.91
N LEU A 80 2.81 0.86 2.20
CA LEU A 80 4.10 0.51 2.77
C LEU A 80 3.88 -0.58 3.83
N ILE A 81 4.50 -1.74 3.63
CA ILE A 81 4.51 -2.85 4.57
C ILE A 81 5.88 -2.87 5.26
N LEU A 82 5.86 -2.80 6.58
CA LEU A 82 7.04 -2.85 7.43
C LEU A 82 6.99 -4.13 8.26
N GLU A 83 7.98 -4.99 8.08
CA GLU A 83 8.14 -6.22 8.86
C GLU A 83 9.44 -6.13 9.62
N GLY A 84 9.42 -6.55 10.88
CA GLY A 84 10.57 -6.43 11.75
C GLY A 84 10.37 -7.12 13.08
N TYR A 85 11.31 -6.86 13.96
CA TYR A 85 11.35 -7.43 15.30
C TYR A 85 11.60 -6.32 16.32
N SER A 86 11.13 -6.55 17.54
CA SER A 86 11.45 -5.72 18.69
C SER A 86 11.63 -6.56 19.94
N ARG A 87 12.41 -6.06 20.91
CA ARG A 87 12.53 -6.72 22.22
C ARG A 87 11.31 -6.49 23.10
N THR A 88 10.53 -5.43 22.86
CA THR A 88 9.40 -5.08 23.72
C THR A 88 8.19 -4.60 22.92
N VAL A 89 6.98 -4.91 23.40
CA VAL A 89 5.73 -4.42 22.80
C VAL A 89 5.62 -2.89 22.86
N PRO A 90 6.01 -2.20 23.96
CA PRO A 90 5.99 -0.74 24.02
C PRO A 90 6.79 -0.06 22.92
N SER A 91 7.96 -0.60 22.54
CA SER A 91 8.77 -0.06 21.44
C SER A 91 8.03 -0.09 20.11
N ILE A 92 7.28 -1.15 19.82
CA ILE A 92 6.42 -1.23 18.63
C ILE A 92 5.34 -0.14 18.69
N GLY A 93 4.74 0.08 19.86
CA GLY A 93 3.75 1.14 20.07
C GLY A 93 4.33 2.55 19.87
N ILE A 94 5.53 2.82 20.39
CA ILE A 94 6.26 4.08 20.18
C ILE A 94 6.54 4.28 18.70
N PHE A 95 7.04 3.25 18.02
CA PHE A 95 7.33 3.30 16.60
C PHE A 95 6.07 3.59 15.78
N MET A 96 4.97 2.87 16.04
CA MET A 96 3.69 3.10 15.39
C MET A 96 3.17 4.53 15.62
N ASN A 97 3.31 5.06 16.84
CA ASN A 97 2.96 6.44 17.15
C ASN A 97 3.84 7.45 16.39
N SER A 98 5.14 7.19 16.26
CA SER A 98 6.04 8.03 15.45
C SER A 98 5.61 8.03 13.98
N LEU A 99 5.26 6.87 13.40
CA LEU A 99 4.75 6.77 12.03
C LEU A 99 3.47 7.59 11.83
N TYR A 100 2.52 7.53 12.76
CA TYR A 100 1.31 8.35 12.68
C TYR A 100 1.57 9.86 12.66
N ARG A 101 2.65 10.30 13.29
CA ARG A 101 3.03 11.72 13.34
C ARG A 101 3.78 12.18 12.10
N MET A 102 4.23 11.26 11.26
CA MET A 102 4.92 11.62 10.02
C MET A 102 3.94 12.18 8.98
N PRO A 103 4.37 13.13 8.15
CA PRO A 103 3.50 13.75 7.15
C PRO A 103 3.10 12.79 6.03
N TYR A 104 3.78 11.65 5.87
CA TYR A 104 3.64 10.75 4.73
C TYR A 104 2.46 9.79 4.79
N PHE A 105 1.96 9.45 5.98
CA PHE A 105 1.00 8.37 6.16
C PHE A 105 -0.40 8.89 6.50
N SER A 106 -1.43 8.37 5.82
CA SER A 106 -2.84 8.62 6.17
C SER A 106 -3.34 7.67 7.24
N SER A 107 -2.81 6.44 7.27
CA SER A 107 -3.13 5.42 8.25
C SER A 107 -1.95 4.49 8.47
N VAL A 108 -1.85 3.93 9.67
CA VAL A 108 -0.88 2.89 10.05
C VAL A 108 -1.66 1.82 10.79
N LEU A 109 -1.46 0.55 10.48
CA LEU A 109 -2.18 -0.57 11.06
C LEU A 109 -1.21 -1.66 11.49
N LEU A 110 -1.40 -2.22 12.68
CA LEU A 110 -0.69 -3.40 13.15
C LEU A 110 -1.43 -4.65 12.67
N ASN A 111 -0.83 -5.38 11.74
CA ASN A 111 -1.41 -6.59 11.16
C ASN A 111 -1.03 -7.85 11.94
N GLU A 112 0.18 -7.88 12.48
CA GLU A 112 0.72 -9.06 13.16
C GLU A 112 1.59 -8.65 14.34
N LEU A 113 1.48 -9.42 15.42
CA LEU A 113 2.31 -9.34 16.61
C LEU A 113 2.47 -10.76 17.17
N LYS A 114 3.69 -11.30 17.12
CA LYS A 114 3.97 -12.67 17.59
C LYS A 114 5.33 -12.74 18.25
N THR A 115 5.46 -13.50 19.33
CA THR A 115 6.76 -13.81 19.92
C THR A 115 7.41 -14.93 19.11
N ASP A 116 8.65 -14.72 18.68
CA ASP A 116 9.50 -15.73 18.09
C ASP A 116 10.08 -16.61 19.20
N GLU A 117 9.67 -17.87 19.27
CA GLU A 117 10.08 -18.80 20.32
C GLU A 117 11.59 -19.09 20.34
N ASN A 118 12.28 -18.93 19.20
CA ASN A 118 13.72 -19.21 19.13
C ASN A 118 14.56 -18.06 19.71
N SER A 119 14.10 -16.83 19.52
CA SER A 119 14.88 -15.64 19.88
C SER A 119 14.29 -14.86 21.06
N GLY A 120 13.06 -15.15 21.46
CA GLY A 120 12.30 -14.41 22.46
C GLY A 120 11.88 -13.01 22.00
N ASN A 121 12.22 -12.59 20.78
CA ASN A 121 11.86 -11.29 20.23
C ASN A 121 10.43 -11.29 19.70
N ILE A 122 9.84 -10.11 19.59
CA ILE A 122 8.48 -9.92 19.09
C ILE A 122 8.56 -9.54 17.62
N LYS A 123 8.14 -10.45 16.74
CA LYS A 123 7.92 -10.18 15.32
C LYS A 123 6.66 -9.34 15.14
N PHE A 124 6.75 -8.32 14.31
CA PHE A 124 5.62 -7.47 13.97
C PHE A 124 5.50 -7.23 12.48
N LYS A 125 4.27 -6.90 12.05
CA LYS A 125 3.96 -6.44 10.70
C LYS A 125 3.05 -5.22 10.76
N LEU A 126 3.49 -4.11 10.18
CA LEU A 126 2.73 -2.89 10.03
C LEU A 126 2.39 -2.66 8.56
N THR A 127 1.17 -2.17 8.29
CA THR A 127 0.78 -1.64 6.98
C THR A 127 0.47 -0.16 7.14
N ALA A 128 1.17 0.68 6.39
CA ALA A 128 0.95 2.12 6.34
C ALA A 128 0.47 2.54 4.95
N VAL A 129 -0.58 3.36 4.92
CA VAL A 129 -1.13 3.92 3.68
C VAL A 129 -0.47 5.27 3.44
N LEU A 130 0.17 5.43 2.28
CA LEU A 130 0.86 6.65 1.88
C LEU A 130 -0.16 7.70 1.37
N LYS A 131 0.07 8.98 1.69
CA LYS A 131 -0.67 10.09 1.11
C LYS A 131 -0.25 10.32 -0.34
N GLU A 132 -1.19 10.75 -1.18
CA GLU A 132 -0.92 11.07 -2.60
C GLU A 132 0.14 12.17 -2.77
N ASP A 133 0.23 13.07 -1.79
CA ASP A 133 1.17 14.19 -1.75
C ASP A 133 2.51 13.88 -1.06
N ALA A 134 2.78 12.61 -0.69
CA ALA A 134 4.04 12.21 -0.05
C ALA A 134 5.24 12.15 -1.04
N ARG A 135 5.32 13.15 -1.94
CA ARG A 135 6.38 13.36 -2.93
C ARG A 135 7.50 14.24 -2.37
#